data_AF-A0A4R5ME43-F1
#
_entry.id   AF-A0A4R5ME43-F1
#
_cell.length_a   1.000
_cell.length_b   1.000
_cell.length_c   1.000
_cell.angle_alpha   90.00
_cell.angle_beta   90.00
_cell.angle_gamma   90.00
#
_symmetry.space_group_name_H-M   'P 1'
#
loop_
_entity.id
_entity.type
_entity.pdbx_description
1 polymer ?
#
loop_
_entity_poly.entity_id
_entity_poly.type
_entity_poly.pdbx_seq_one_letter_code
_entity_poly.pdbx_strand_id
1 'polypeptide(L)'
;MNNPDRYPAEVFWSDEDEGFIAIAPDLPGCSAFGEDEASALAELKHAIAAWKEAAASAGNPIPPPSRPAEVEYSGKFLLRVPKSMHRNLAVSAQREGVSLNQYLVTLIASAQSLHVVQERLAVLHTQPSHAKGVVMGGAHYRIMWEAVRRGVLTGVTTSTEVVEVDDLGTFVSNIHPMVYTGIGGARG
;
A
#
# COMPACT_ATOMS: atom_id res chain seq x y z
N MET A 1 14.35 9.34 -32.90
CA MET A 1 13.87 10.59 -33.53
C MET A 1 13.39 11.49 -32.41
N ASN A 2 14.19 12.50 -32.05
CA ASN A 2 13.91 13.39 -30.92
C ASN A 2 13.03 14.55 -31.42
N ASN A 3 11.82 14.71 -30.87
CA ASN A 3 10.93 15.82 -31.26
C ASN A 3 10.81 16.79 -30.07
N PRO A 4 11.42 18.00 -30.15
CA PRO A 4 11.44 18.98 -29.06
C PRO A 4 10.06 19.58 -28.73
N ASP A 5 9.01 19.24 -29.47
CA ASP A 5 7.65 19.72 -29.25
C ASP A 5 6.73 18.72 -28.51
N ARG A 6 7.27 17.60 -28.00
CA ARG A 6 6.48 16.60 -27.27
C ARG A 6 6.66 16.74 -25.77
N TYR A 7 5.63 17.28 -25.11
CA TYR A 7 5.52 17.28 -23.66
C TYR A 7 5.08 15.90 -23.16
N PRO A 8 5.58 15.46 -21.99
CA PRO A 8 5.03 14.31 -21.29
C PRO A 8 3.58 14.60 -20.90
N ALA A 9 2.77 13.54 -20.93
CA ALA A 9 1.38 13.58 -20.54
C ALA A 9 1.15 12.53 -19.45
N GLU A 10 0.46 12.92 -18.39
CA GLU A 10 -0.05 12.01 -17.37
C GLU A 10 -1.56 11.93 -17.51
N VAL A 11 -2.11 10.72 -17.52
CA VAL A 11 -3.54 10.46 -17.67
C VAL A 11 -4.02 9.63 -16.48
N PHE A 12 -5.08 10.07 -15.84
CA PHE A 12 -5.67 9.40 -14.69
C PHE A 12 -7.18 9.63 -14.63
N TRP A 13 -7.89 8.74 -13.94
CA TRP A 13 -9.33 8.88 -13.68
C TRP A 13 -9.58 9.89 -12.55
N SER A 14 -10.56 10.78 -12.75
CA SER A 14 -11.06 11.72 -11.75
C SER A 14 -12.49 11.35 -11.37
N ASP A 15 -12.69 10.98 -10.10
CA ASP A 15 -14.04 10.74 -9.58
C ASP A 15 -14.89 12.02 -9.49
N GLU A 16 -14.24 13.19 -9.37
CA GLU A 16 -14.93 14.49 -9.32
C GLU A 16 -15.48 14.91 -10.69
N ASP A 17 -14.70 14.66 -11.75
CA ASP A 17 -15.08 14.99 -13.12
C ASP A 17 -15.81 13.85 -13.84
N GLU A 18 -15.98 12.70 -13.19
CA GLU A 18 -16.54 11.46 -13.75
C GLU A 18 -15.91 11.08 -15.11
N GLY A 19 -14.59 11.23 -15.23
CA GLY A 19 -13.87 10.94 -16.48
C GLY A 19 -12.35 11.03 -16.36
N PHE A 20 -11.67 10.90 -17.50
CA PHE A 20 -10.21 10.93 -17.56
C PHE A 20 -9.69 12.35 -17.68
N ILE A 21 -8.71 12.67 -16.84
CA ILE A 21 -7.96 13.92 -16.89
C ILE A 21 -6.58 13.63 -17.44
N ALA A 22 -6.20 14.38 -18.46
CA ALA A 22 -4.86 14.40 -19.01
C ALA A 22 -4.19 15.73 -18.65
N ILE A 23 -2.97 15.68 -18.10
CA ILE A 23 -2.19 16.87 -17.74
C ILE A 23 -0.83 16.85 -18.43
N ALA A 24 -0.29 18.04 -18.71
CA ALA A 24 1.10 18.22 -19.13
C ALA A 24 1.91 18.81 -17.94
N PRO A 25 2.66 18.00 -17.17
CA PRO A 25 3.29 18.44 -15.93
C PRO A 25 4.24 19.64 -16.08
N ASP A 26 4.89 19.77 -17.24
CA ASP A 26 5.82 20.87 -17.50
C ASP A 26 5.14 22.19 -17.88
N LEU A 27 3.83 22.17 -18.13
CA LEU A 27 3.03 23.33 -18.51
C LEU A 27 1.99 23.58 -17.41
N PRO A 28 2.29 24.43 -16.42
CA PRO A 28 1.41 24.66 -15.28
C PRO A 28 0.00 25.05 -15.73
N GLY A 29 -0.99 24.32 -15.21
CA GLY A 29 -2.41 24.54 -15.52
C GLY A 29 -2.85 24.04 -16.90
N CYS A 30 -2.00 23.33 -17.66
CA CYS A 30 -2.40 22.70 -18.91
C CYS A 30 -2.97 21.30 -18.63
N SER A 31 -4.30 21.21 -18.71
CA SER A 31 -5.06 19.98 -18.55
C SER A 31 -6.17 19.87 -19.59
N ALA A 32 -6.63 18.65 -19.82
CA ALA A 32 -7.78 18.35 -20.66
C ALA A 32 -8.58 17.18 -20.06
N PHE A 33 -9.85 17.13 -20.41
CA PHE A 33 -10.78 16.09 -19.99
C PHE A 33 -11.18 15.22 -21.18
N GLY A 34 -11.48 13.94 -20.92
CA GLY A 34 -12.10 13.04 -21.89
C GLY A 34 -12.85 11.90 -21.22
N GLU A 35 -13.84 11.35 -21.93
CA GLU A 35 -14.61 10.19 -21.46
C GLU A 35 -13.77 8.91 -21.40
N ASP A 36 -12.70 8.86 -22.20
CA ASP A 36 -11.71 7.79 -22.23
C ASP A 36 -10.27 8.35 -22.31
N GLU A 37 -9.27 7.52 -21.99
CA GLU A 37 -7.86 7.91 -21.99
C GLU A 37 -7.39 8.51 -23.33
N ALA A 38 -7.88 7.98 -24.46
CA ALA A 38 -7.45 8.41 -25.78
C ALA A 38 -8.01 9.78 -26.13
N SER A 39 -9.27 10.04 -25.78
CA SER A 39 -9.94 11.33 -25.93
C SER A 39 -9.28 12.40 -25.06
N ALA A 40 -9.02 12.12 -23.78
CA ALA A 40 -8.34 13.06 -22.88
C ALA A 40 -6.94 13.42 -23.40
N LEU A 41 -6.19 12.45 -23.93
CA LEU A 41 -4.87 12.68 -24.51
C LEU A 41 -4.94 13.45 -25.84
N ALA A 42 -5.97 13.24 -26.65
CA ALA A 42 -6.19 13.99 -27.89
C ALA A 42 -6.48 15.47 -27.57
N GLU A 43 -7.37 15.72 -26.63
CA GLU A 43 -7.71 17.06 -26.16
C GLU A 43 -6.52 17.77 -25.51
N LEU A 44 -5.69 17.05 -24.75
CA LEU A 44 -4.47 17.61 -24.17
C LEU A 44 -3.52 18.17 -25.23
N LYS A 45 -3.42 17.53 -26.41
CA LYS A 45 -2.57 18.06 -27.50
C LYS A 45 -3.07 19.41 -28.00
N HIS A 46 -4.38 19.61 -28.07
CA HIS A 46 -4.99 20.89 -28.41
C HIS A 46 -4.76 21.92 -27.30
N ALA A 47 -4.95 21.53 -26.04
CA ALA A 47 -4.70 22.37 -24.89
C ALA A 47 -3.24 22.85 -24.82
N ILE A 48 -2.27 21.99 -25.12
CA ILE A 48 -0.83 22.35 -25.16
C ILE A 48 -0.57 23.41 -26.25
N ALA A 49 -1.15 23.26 -27.43
CA ALA A 49 -0.99 24.24 -28.51
C ALA A 49 -1.56 25.60 -28.11
N ALA A 50 -2.79 25.62 -27.59
CA ALA A 50 -3.44 26.83 -27.10
C ALA A 50 -2.67 27.49 -25.94
N TRP A 51 -2.15 26.68 -25.01
CA TRP A 51 -1.34 27.17 -23.88
C TRP A 51 -0.06 27.85 -24.39
N LYS A 52 0.65 27.25 -25.36
CA LYS A 52 1.86 27.85 -25.96
C LYS A 52 1.55 29.17 -26.65
N GLU A 53 0.45 29.25 -27.40
CA GLU A 53 0.02 30.49 -28.06
C GLU A 53 -0.34 31.59 -27.06
N ALA A 54 -1.04 31.24 -25.98
CA ALA A 54 -1.38 32.17 -24.91
C ALA A 54 -0.12 32.67 -24.17
N ALA A 55 0.81 31.78 -23.83
CA ALA A 55 2.07 32.12 -23.18
C ALA A 55 2.92 33.04 -24.08
N ALA A 56 3.03 32.72 -25.37
CA ALA A 56 3.75 33.56 -26.33
C ALA A 56 3.12 34.96 -26.47
N SER A 57 1.79 35.04 -26.52
CA SER A 57 1.06 36.31 -26.61
C SER A 57 1.18 37.17 -25.34
N ALA A 58 1.29 36.52 -24.18
CA ALA A 58 1.52 37.18 -22.89
C ALA A 58 3.01 37.55 -22.65
N GLY A 59 3.92 37.15 -23.55
CA GLY A 59 5.36 37.34 -23.37
C GLY A 59 5.98 36.46 -22.29
N ASN A 60 5.29 35.40 -21.87
CA ASN A 60 5.78 34.45 -20.88
C ASN A 60 6.72 33.42 -21.52
N PRO A 61 7.81 33.02 -20.85
CA PRO A 61 8.67 31.97 -21.33
C PRO A 61 7.92 30.63 -21.35
N ILE A 62 8.05 29.88 -22.45
CA ILE A 62 7.51 28.53 -22.57
C ILE A 62 8.56 27.55 -22.03
N PRO A 63 8.28 26.81 -20.93
CA PRO A 63 9.20 25.81 -20.39
C PRO A 63 9.46 24.71 -21.41
N PRO A 64 10.70 24.24 -21.61
CA PRO A 64 10.96 23.10 -22.48
C PRO A 64 10.37 21.80 -21.89
N PRO A 65 9.99 20.82 -22.73
CA PRO A 65 9.47 19.54 -22.23
C PRO A 65 10.54 18.81 -21.44
N SER A 66 10.16 18.30 -20.27
CA SER A 66 10.98 17.36 -19.51
C SER A 66 11.03 16.04 -20.25
N ARG A 67 12.16 15.37 -20.11
CA ARG A 67 12.41 14.07 -20.75
C ARG A 67 12.48 13.03 -19.64
N PRO A 68 11.40 12.27 -19.39
CA PRO A 68 11.39 11.26 -18.33
C PRO A 68 12.51 10.23 -18.50
N ALA A 69 12.92 9.95 -19.74
CA ALA A 69 14.00 9.02 -20.08
C ALA A 69 15.42 9.59 -19.88
N GLU A 70 15.58 10.89 -19.65
CA GLU A 70 16.89 11.56 -19.53
C GLU A 70 17.15 12.15 -18.13
N VAL A 71 16.30 11.85 -17.14
CA VAL A 71 16.59 12.24 -15.75
C VAL A 71 17.76 11.38 -15.26
N GLU A 72 18.98 11.92 -15.35
CA GLU A 72 20.15 11.31 -14.73
C GLU A 72 20.03 11.38 -13.21
N TYR A 73 19.75 10.24 -12.59
CA TYR A 73 19.73 10.12 -11.14
C TYR A 73 21.16 10.01 -10.60
N SER A 74 21.65 11.08 -9.96
CA SER A 74 23.04 11.14 -9.48
C SER A 74 23.39 10.10 -8.40
N GLY A 75 22.39 9.48 -7.76
CA GLY A 75 22.56 8.58 -6.62
C GLY A 75 23.09 9.27 -5.34
N LYS A 76 23.31 10.59 -5.37
CA LYS A 76 23.84 11.35 -4.24
C LYS A 76 22.69 11.97 -3.45
N PHE A 77 22.72 11.78 -2.14
CA PHE A 77 21.72 12.34 -1.25
C PHE A 77 22.40 13.08 -0.09
N LEU A 78 22.32 14.40 -0.10
CA LEU A 78 22.90 15.26 0.93
C LEU A 78 21.82 15.69 1.92
N LEU A 79 21.94 15.23 3.17
CA LEU A 79 20.98 15.52 4.22
C LEU A 79 21.63 16.17 5.44
N ARG A 80 20.82 16.93 6.16
CA ARG A 80 21.10 17.30 7.55
C ARG A 80 20.28 16.42 8.47
N VAL A 81 20.97 15.72 9.37
CA VAL A 81 20.34 14.86 10.37
C VAL A 81 20.75 15.30 11.78
N PRO A 82 19.93 15.05 12.81
CA PRO A 82 20.31 15.30 14.19
C PRO A 82 21.62 14.60 14.57
N LYS A 83 22.45 15.25 15.39
CA LYS A 83 23.76 14.71 15.81
C LYS A 83 23.66 13.35 16.50
N SER A 84 22.59 13.14 17.27
CA SER A 84 22.30 11.88 17.94
C SER A 84 22.08 10.74 16.95
N MET A 85 21.29 10.98 15.90
CA MET A 85 21.04 10.02 14.83
C MET A 85 22.32 9.67 14.09
N HIS A 86 23.08 10.68 13.67
CA HIS A 86 24.38 10.46 13.01
C HIS A 86 25.32 9.61 13.88
N ARG A 87 25.44 9.93 15.18
CA ARG A 87 26.27 9.18 16.11
C ARG A 87 25.86 7.72 16.18
N ASN A 88 24.56 7.44 16.34
CA ASN A 88 24.07 6.08 16.46
C ASN A 88 24.37 5.26 15.19
N LEU A 89 24.11 5.83 14.01
CA LEU A 89 24.40 5.18 12.72
C LEU A 89 25.91 4.94 12.52
N ALA A 90 26.75 5.93 12.85
CA ALA A 90 28.20 5.80 12.71
C ALA A 90 28.78 4.72 13.65
N VAL A 91 28.29 4.64 14.89
CA VAL A 91 28.68 3.59 15.85
C VAL A 91 28.28 2.21 15.34
N SER A 92 27.06 2.06 14.82
CA SER A 92 26.61 0.78 14.26
C SER A 92 27.45 0.36 13.04
N ALA A 93 27.70 1.28 12.10
CA ALA A 93 28.55 1.01 10.95
C ALA A 93 29.96 0.55 11.36
N GLN A 94 30.55 1.20 12.38
CA GLN A 94 31.86 0.82 12.90
C GLN A 94 31.87 -0.59 13.52
N ARG A 95 30.81 -0.98 14.24
CA ARG A 95 30.68 -2.33 14.82
C ARG A 95 30.60 -3.41 13.76
N GLU A 96 29.96 -3.11 12.63
CA GLU A 96 29.91 -4.00 11.46
C GLU A 96 31.19 -3.96 10.60
N GLY A 97 32.12 -3.04 10.90
CA GLY A 97 33.37 -2.90 10.16
C GLY A 97 33.20 -2.33 8.74
N VAL A 98 32.13 -1.57 8.50
CA VAL A 98 31.82 -0.96 7.20
C VAL A 98 31.79 0.57 7.27
N SER A 99 31.84 1.23 6.12
CA SER A 99 31.64 2.69 6.06
C SER A 99 30.20 3.05 6.40
N LEU A 100 29.97 4.26 6.94
CA LEU A 100 28.62 4.76 7.22
C LEU A 100 27.73 4.74 5.96
N ASN A 101 28.28 5.10 4.79
CA ASN A 101 27.53 5.06 3.54
C ASN A 101 27.12 3.63 3.17
N GLN A 102 28.03 2.67 3.29
CA GLN A 102 27.73 1.26 3.02
C GLN A 102 26.65 0.74 3.98
N TYR A 103 26.76 1.09 5.26
CA TYR A 103 25.76 0.73 6.26
C TYR A 103 24.38 1.30 5.93
N LEU A 104 24.31 2.57 5.53
CA LEU A 104 23.06 3.22 5.12
C LEU A 104 22.46 2.57 3.86
N VAL A 105 23.28 2.26 2.86
CA VAL A 105 22.82 1.54 1.66
C VAL A 105 22.21 0.19 2.03
N THR A 106 22.86 -0.57 2.92
CA THR A 106 22.32 -1.84 3.40
C THR A 106 20.97 -1.66 4.10
N LEU A 107 20.87 -0.71 5.03
CA LEU A 107 19.61 -0.43 5.73
C LEU A 107 18.47 -0.04 4.78
N ILE A 108 18.75 0.83 3.80
CA ILE A 108 17.76 1.26 2.81
C ILE A 108 17.32 0.07 1.94
N ALA A 109 18.27 -0.73 1.44
CA ALA A 109 17.97 -1.90 0.62
C ALA A 109 17.13 -2.94 1.38
N SER A 110 17.45 -3.18 2.66
CA SER A 110 16.68 -4.07 3.53
C SER A 110 15.27 -3.55 3.78
N ALA A 111 15.12 -2.26 4.06
CA ALA A 111 13.81 -1.64 4.29
C ALA A 111 12.92 -1.68 3.04
N GLN A 112 13.47 -1.35 1.86
CA GLN A 112 12.73 -1.44 0.59
C GLN A 112 12.30 -2.87 0.27
N SER A 113 13.19 -3.84 0.52
CA SER A 113 12.88 -5.25 0.31
C SER A 113 11.75 -5.72 1.23
N LEU A 114 11.76 -5.31 2.50
CA LEU A 114 10.70 -5.64 3.45
C LEU A 114 9.36 -5.07 3.02
N HIS A 115 9.33 -3.81 2.56
CA HIS A 115 8.11 -3.16 2.09
C HIS A 115 7.46 -3.92 0.91
N VAL A 116 8.25 -4.29 -0.10
CA VAL A 116 7.76 -5.08 -1.25
C VAL A 116 7.23 -6.44 -0.82
N VAL A 117 7.91 -7.11 0.11
CA VAL A 117 7.47 -8.41 0.63
C VAL A 117 6.16 -8.26 1.42
N GLN A 118 6.02 -7.21 2.23
CA GLN A 118 4.80 -6.92 2.97
C GLN A 118 3.61 -6.64 2.06
N GLU A 119 3.79 -5.83 1.01
CA GLU A 119 2.75 -5.58 0.00
C GLU A 119 2.31 -6.87 -0.68
N ARG A 120 3.25 -7.72 -1.08
CA ARG A 120 2.93 -9.01 -1.72
C ARG A 120 2.26 -10.00 -0.78
N LEU A 121 2.67 -10.06 0.49
CA LEU A 121 2.03 -10.89 1.51
C LEU A 121 0.60 -10.42 1.81
N ALA A 122 0.36 -9.11 1.84
CA ALA A 122 -0.99 -8.57 1.99
C ALA A 122 -1.93 -9.03 0.88
N VAL A 123 -1.44 -9.14 -0.36
CA VAL A 123 -2.18 -9.68 -1.51
C VAL A 123 -2.46 -11.18 -1.37
N LEU A 124 -1.52 -11.95 -0.80
CA LEU A 124 -1.71 -13.39 -0.57
C LEU A 124 -2.68 -13.69 0.57
N HIS A 125 -2.65 -12.89 1.64
CA HIS A 125 -3.60 -13.02 2.76
C HIS A 125 -5.00 -12.48 2.44
N THR A 126 -5.16 -11.70 1.36
CA THR A 126 -6.47 -11.28 0.84
C THR A 126 -7.07 -12.25 -0.20
N GLN A 127 -6.37 -13.34 -0.55
CA GLN A 127 -7.04 -14.45 -1.24
C GLN A 127 -7.88 -15.22 -0.20
N PRO A 128 -9.21 -15.32 -0.36
CA PRO A 128 -10.02 -16.14 0.52
C PRO A 128 -9.55 -17.57 0.34
N SER A 129 -8.86 -18.08 1.36
CA SER A 129 -8.60 -19.49 1.48
C SER A 129 -9.94 -20.20 1.30
N HIS A 130 -10.01 -21.09 0.32
CA HIS A 130 -11.15 -21.98 0.09
C HIS A 130 -11.33 -23.00 1.24
N ALA A 131 -10.90 -22.66 2.45
CA ALA A 131 -11.21 -23.40 3.65
C ALA A 131 -12.66 -23.07 4.02
N LYS A 132 -13.59 -23.92 3.55
CA LYS A 132 -14.94 -24.04 4.12
C LYS A 132 -14.83 -24.40 5.61
N GLY A 133 -14.62 -23.39 6.45
CA GLY A 133 -14.76 -23.45 7.89
C GLY A 133 -15.64 -22.28 8.28
N VAL A 134 -16.93 -22.54 8.52
CA VAL A 134 -17.85 -21.51 8.99
C VAL A 134 -17.43 -21.13 10.41
N VAL A 135 -16.72 -20.01 10.57
CA VAL A 135 -16.51 -19.37 11.87
C VAL A 135 -17.82 -18.68 12.25
N MET A 136 -18.63 -19.34 13.07
CA MET A 136 -19.93 -18.82 13.52
C MET A 136 -19.74 -17.81 14.65
N GLY A 137 -20.04 -16.54 14.38
CA GLY A 137 -20.03 -15.45 15.36
C GLY A 137 -21.04 -15.62 16.51
N GLY A 138 -20.74 -14.94 17.62
CA GLY A 138 -21.31 -15.09 18.98
C GLY A 138 -22.84 -15.12 19.14
N ALA A 139 -23.63 -14.70 18.15
CA ALA A 139 -25.09 -14.67 18.24
C ALA A 139 -25.75 -16.07 18.18
N HIS A 140 -25.06 -17.10 17.66
CA HIS A 140 -25.59 -18.44 17.50
C HIS A 140 -25.43 -19.36 18.73
N TYR A 141 -24.64 -18.94 19.73
CA TYR A 141 -24.38 -19.72 20.94
C TYR A 141 -25.64 -19.98 21.77
N ARG A 142 -26.57 -19.01 21.82
CA ARG A 142 -27.78 -19.13 22.65
C ARG A 142 -28.70 -20.25 22.19
N ILE A 143 -28.81 -20.44 20.86
CA ILE A 143 -29.66 -21.45 20.23
C ILE A 143 -29.08 -22.85 20.47
N MET A 144 -27.77 -23.02 20.29
CA MET A 144 -27.10 -24.30 20.55
C MET A 144 -27.11 -24.68 22.03
N TRP A 145 -26.97 -23.70 22.93
CA TRP A 145 -27.04 -23.98 24.37
C TRP A 145 -28.46 -24.37 24.80
N GLU A 146 -29.50 -23.78 24.19
CA GLU A 146 -30.88 -24.24 24.39
C GLU A 146 -31.11 -25.65 23.84
N ALA A 147 -30.51 -26.02 22.71
CA ALA A 147 -30.63 -27.34 22.12
C ALA A 147 -29.99 -28.45 22.98
N VAL A 148 -28.81 -28.22 23.57
CA VAL A 148 -28.21 -29.18 24.53
C VAL A 148 -29.04 -29.26 25.81
N ARG A 149 -29.55 -28.14 26.34
CA ARG A 149 -30.39 -28.14 27.55
C ARG A 149 -31.73 -28.86 27.35
N ARG A 150 -32.25 -28.86 26.12
CA ARG A 150 -33.45 -29.61 25.71
C ARG A 150 -33.16 -31.06 25.30
N GLY A 151 -31.91 -31.53 25.44
CA GLY A 151 -31.50 -32.89 25.11
C GLY A 151 -31.44 -33.21 23.61
N VAL A 152 -31.51 -32.19 22.75
CA VAL A 152 -31.47 -32.33 21.29
C VAL A 152 -30.06 -32.56 20.78
N LEU A 153 -29.05 -32.03 21.48
CA LEU A 153 -27.63 -32.22 21.19
C LEU A 153 -26.93 -32.82 22.41
N THR A 154 -26.01 -33.74 22.19
CA THR A 154 -25.28 -34.47 23.24
C THR A 154 -23.94 -33.81 23.64
N GLY A 155 -23.54 -32.75 22.93
CA GLY A 155 -22.36 -31.94 23.23
C GLY A 155 -22.07 -30.92 22.14
N VAL A 156 -21.36 -29.85 22.50
CA VAL A 156 -20.87 -28.81 21.59
C VAL A 156 -19.41 -28.54 21.94
N THR A 157 -18.51 -28.61 20.96
CA THR A 157 -17.13 -28.13 21.11
C THR A 157 -17.00 -26.79 20.40
N THR A 158 -16.43 -25.80 21.10
CA THR A 158 -16.15 -24.48 20.52
C THR A 158 -14.66 -24.22 20.67
N SER A 159 -13.98 -24.03 19.54
CA SER A 159 -12.63 -23.48 19.52
C SER A 159 -12.75 -21.97 19.40
N THR A 160 -12.27 -21.23 20.41
CA THR A 160 -12.06 -19.79 20.28
C THR A 160 -10.63 -19.58 19.87
N GLU A 161 -10.38 -19.12 18.64
CA GLU A 161 -9.08 -18.55 18.31
C GLU A 161 -8.97 -17.22 19.07
N VAL A 162 -8.16 -17.20 20.13
CA VAL A 162 -7.77 -15.96 20.79
C VAL A 162 -6.54 -15.46 20.04
N VAL A 163 -6.73 -14.37 19.28
CA VAL A 163 -5.64 -13.66 18.65
C VAL A 163 -5.08 -12.68 19.67
N GLU A 164 -3.95 -13.03 20.30
CA GLU A 164 -3.19 -12.06 21.09
C GLU A 164 -2.25 -11.28 20.17
N VAL A 165 -2.26 -9.97 20.34
CA VAL A 165 -1.38 -9.03 19.66
C VAL A 165 -0.37 -8.56 20.71
N ASP A 166 0.91 -8.82 20.49
CA ASP A 166 1.96 -8.31 21.38
C ASP A 166 2.19 -6.79 21.19
N ASP A 167 2.95 -6.16 22.08
CA ASP A 167 3.24 -4.72 22.06
C ASP A 167 3.99 -4.26 20.78
N LEU A 168 4.36 -5.18 19.90
CA LEU A 168 5.03 -4.94 18.62
C LEU A 168 4.13 -5.21 17.40
N GLY A 169 2.86 -5.57 17.62
CA GLY A 169 1.88 -5.80 16.56
C GLY A 169 2.04 -7.15 15.84
N THR A 170 2.77 -8.10 16.43
CA THR A 170 2.97 -9.44 15.86
C THR A 170 1.83 -10.36 16.29
N PHE A 171 1.19 -11.01 15.32
CA PHE A 171 0.11 -11.98 15.58
C PHE A 171 0.69 -13.28 16.15
N VAL A 172 0.32 -13.63 17.37
CA VAL A 172 0.64 -14.94 17.96
C VAL A 172 -0.66 -15.75 18.03
N SER A 173 -0.82 -16.76 17.16
CA SER A 173 -1.96 -17.66 17.23
C SER A 173 -1.73 -18.71 18.32
N ASN A 174 -2.34 -18.53 19.48
CA ASN A 174 -2.36 -19.54 20.53
C ASN A 174 -3.68 -20.34 20.43
N ILE A 175 -3.60 -21.55 19.86
CA ILE A 175 -4.72 -22.50 19.92
C ILE A 175 -4.77 -23.06 21.33
N HIS A 176 -5.66 -22.53 22.17
CA HIS A 176 -5.99 -23.16 23.46
C HIS A 176 -7.14 -24.14 23.27
N PRO A 177 -6.93 -25.47 23.38
CA PRO A 177 -8.04 -26.40 23.45
C PRO A 177 -8.73 -26.25 24.81
N MET A 178 -9.88 -25.59 24.84
CA MET A 178 -10.83 -25.68 25.97
C MET A 178 -11.57 -27.02 25.87
N VAL A 179 -11.00 -28.07 26.47
CA VAL A 179 -11.71 -29.35 26.66
C VAL A 179 -12.49 -29.25 27.95
N TYR A 180 -13.80 -28.99 27.87
CA TYR A 180 -14.69 -29.14 29.03
C TYR A 180 -15.23 -30.58 29.05
N THR A 181 -14.57 -31.48 29.79
CA THR A 181 -15.12 -32.79 30.15
C THR A 181 -16.09 -32.61 31.31
N GLY A 182 -17.36 -32.33 31.00
CA GLY A 182 -18.45 -32.47 31.96
C GLY A 182 -18.79 -33.95 32.16
N ILE A 183 -18.16 -34.61 33.13
CA ILE A 183 -18.63 -35.90 33.64
C ILE A 183 -19.79 -35.61 34.59
N GLY A 184 -20.95 -36.23 34.35
CA GLY A 184 -22.10 -36.17 35.25
C GLY A 184 -23.24 -37.07 34.78
N GLY A 185 -23.08 -38.38 34.93
CA GLY A 185 -24.23 -39.29 34.86
C GLY A 185 -25.05 -39.26 36.15
N ALA A 186 -26.38 -39.32 36.05
CA ALA A 186 -27.25 -40.01 37.00
C ALA A 186 -28.68 -40.17 36.42
N ARG A 187 -29.02 -41.43 36.15
CA ARG A 187 -30.30 -42.16 36.31
C ARG A 187 -31.62 -41.37 36.30
N GLY A 188 -32.52 -41.88 35.46
CA GLY A 188 -33.98 -41.77 35.51
C GLY A 188 -34.56 -42.63 34.40
#